data_AF-A0A3N5V4B1-F1
#
_entry.id   AF-A0A3N5V4B1-F1
#
_cell.length_a   1.000
_cell.length_b   1.000
_cell.length_c   1.000
_cell.angle_alpha   90.00
_cell.angle_beta   90.00
_cell.angle_gamma   90.00
#
_symmetry.space_group_name_H-M   'P 1'
#
loop_
_entity.id
_entity.type
_entity.pdbx_description
1 polymer ?
#
loop_
_entity_poly.entity_id
_entity_poly.type
_entity_poly.pdbx_seq_one_letter_code
_entity_poly.pdbx_strand_id
1 'polypeptide(L)'
;MTHILRKTKLEMQKLQASEFYRDVDLGEARSYHTDLEKKKAEDSGFTITDDNRYSLFECHADLVIPGFDAAEDEDNLSPLPSPYVVTLDRGSQTILSIRRNWEPHLPSPAHPTGTATQRPTPTPLKRQHFVHYPYIIGFGFYGLGLIHIIGGYARAGTSLIRQLVDAGTLNNLPGGLKARGMRIKGDDTPIAPGEFRDVDIPSGAIRDNIMPLPYKEPSQVLLALLNQITEEGRRLGAISDLNVSDMSANAPVGTTLAILERTLKPMAAVQARVHYAMKQEFKLLKALIAEYAPSQYDYKPSHANRKARREDYATTEVIPVSDPNSSTMAQRVVQYQAIMQMAQAAPQIYDLPYLHRQMIEVLGVKNADKILPMPEDQTPRDPISENMAVMIGKPVKAFIYQDHDAHISAHMTFLQDPMIAATLGQNPMAQQMQAALMAHVAEHLGYSYRKQIEEQLGVPLPPPDKPLPEEFEVQLSRLVADASKQLVQMHQSQAAQQQAQQQAQDPLLQIQQQELQVKQQDIQRKAQKDALDAKQADRRLSLEEQRLLLDAQKSGAQLQAQDKQNADRLKMDLMKTVVQQQRKPKEK
;
A
#
# COMPACT_ATOMS: atom_id res chain seq x y z
N MET A 1 31.63 32.64 -23.62
CA MET A 1 32.04 31.25 -23.31
C MET A 1 32.95 30.78 -24.43
N THR A 2 34.07 30.15 -24.11
CA THR A 2 35.02 29.65 -25.12
C THR A 2 35.19 28.15 -24.94
N HIS A 3 34.88 27.38 -25.99
CA HIS A 3 35.10 25.95 -26.02
C HIS A 3 36.45 25.68 -26.70
N ILE A 4 37.30 24.88 -26.05
CA ILE A 4 38.62 24.53 -26.56
C ILE A 4 38.52 23.15 -27.21
N LEU A 5 38.75 23.08 -28.52
CA LEU A 5 38.74 21.86 -29.31
C LEU A 5 40.16 21.52 -29.73
N ARG A 6 40.55 20.25 -29.60
CA ARG A 6 41.81 19.73 -30.14
C ARG A 6 41.53 18.91 -31.39
N LYS A 7 42.18 19.25 -32.50
CA LYS A 7 42.00 18.57 -33.79
C LYS A 7 43.33 18.17 -34.41
N THR A 8 43.39 16.96 -34.94
CA THR A 8 44.54 16.50 -35.73
C THR A 8 44.62 17.23 -37.06
N LYS A 9 45.80 17.24 -37.69
CA LYS A 9 45.98 17.84 -39.03
C LYS A 9 45.03 17.26 -40.07
N LEU A 10 44.80 15.94 -40.06
CA LEU A 10 43.87 15.28 -40.97
C LEU A 10 42.43 15.74 -40.76
N GLU A 11 41.98 15.90 -39.51
CA GLU A 11 40.64 16.41 -39.23
C GLU A 11 40.46 17.86 -39.69
N MET A 12 41.49 18.69 -39.53
CA MET A 12 41.48 20.07 -40.02
C MET A 12 41.33 20.12 -41.53
N GLN A 13 42.13 19.33 -42.26
CA GLN A 13 42.06 19.24 -43.71
C GLN A 13 40.69 18.75 -44.19
N LYS A 14 40.08 17.77 -43.50
CA LYS A 14 38.72 17.31 -43.83
C LYS A 14 37.67 18.40 -43.62
N LEU A 15 37.78 19.18 -42.55
CA LEU A 15 36.85 20.27 -42.23
C LEU A 15 37.03 21.49 -43.14
N GLN A 16 38.25 21.74 -43.61
CA GLN A 16 38.54 22.74 -44.65
C GLN A 16 38.00 22.28 -46.01
N ALA A 17 38.20 21.00 -46.36
CA ALA A 17 37.67 20.42 -47.60
C ALA A 17 36.13 20.37 -47.63
N SER A 18 35.47 20.27 -46.48
CA SER A 18 34.01 20.32 -46.37
C SER A 18 33.46 21.75 -46.26
N GLU A 19 34.29 22.78 -46.51
CA GLU A 19 33.95 24.21 -46.40
C GLU A 19 33.42 24.65 -45.02
N PHE A 20 33.60 23.81 -44.00
CA PHE A 20 33.17 24.13 -42.64
C PHE A 20 34.11 25.15 -41.99
N TYR A 21 35.40 25.05 -42.32
CA TYR A 21 36.42 26.05 -42.01
C TYR A 21 36.98 26.64 -43.29
N ARG A 22 37.41 27.89 -43.22
CA ARG A 22 38.12 28.57 -44.31
C ARG A 22 39.40 27.81 -44.65
N ASP A 23 39.61 27.57 -45.94
CA ASP A 23 40.83 26.98 -46.47
C ASP A 23 41.98 27.99 -46.36
N VAL A 24 42.82 27.80 -45.33
CA VAL A 24 43.99 28.62 -45.01
C VAL A 24 45.06 27.71 -44.47
N ASP A 25 46.32 27.95 -44.85
CA ASP A 25 47.46 27.24 -44.27
C ASP A 25 47.68 27.69 -42.82
N LEU A 26 47.55 26.76 -41.89
CA LEU A 26 47.66 26.99 -40.44
C LEU A 26 49.07 26.75 -39.90
N GLY A 27 50.02 26.32 -40.74
CA GLY A 27 51.39 26.00 -40.32
C GLY A 27 51.47 24.80 -39.39
N GLU A 28 52.51 24.72 -38.55
CA GLU A 28 52.66 23.64 -37.56
C GLU A 28 51.81 23.86 -36.31
N ALA A 29 51.26 22.77 -35.78
CA ALA A 29 50.42 22.80 -34.58
C ALA A 29 51.24 23.24 -33.36
N ARG A 30 50.78 24.28 -32.66
CA ARG A 30 51.34 24.71 -31.38
C ARG A 30 50.56 24.07 -30.24
N SER A 31 51.26 23.35 -29.37
CA SER A 31 50.65 22.75 -28.19
C SER A 31 50.18 23.83 -27.21
N TYR A 32 48.97 23.63 -26.65
CA TYR A 32 48.41 24.48 -25.62
C TYR A 32 47.94 23.62 -24.46
N HIS A 33 48.48 23.91 -23.27
CA HIS A 33 48.14 23.24 -22.03
C HIS A 33 47.59 24.24 -21.04
N THR A 34 46.41 23.94 -20.51
CA THR A 34 45.80 24.73 -19.44
C THR A 34 46.53 24.49 -18.11
N ASP A 35 46.45 25.46 -17.18
CA ASP A 35 47.08 25.34 -15.86
C ASP A 35 46.58 24.09 -15.09
N LEU A 36 45.34 23.69 -15.32
CA LEU A 36 44.75 22.48 -14.74
C LEU A 36 45.39 21.20 -15.29
N GLU A 37 45.60 21.13 -16.61
CA GLU A 37 46.24 19.97 -17.24
C GLU A 37 47.68 19.83 -16.78
N LYS A 38 48.41 20.95 -16.64
CA LYS A 38 49.77 20.95 -16.08
C LYS A 38 49.80 20.38 -14.67
N LYS A 39 48.95 20.88 -13.77
CA LYS A 39 48.84 20.36 -12.39
C LYS A 39 48.48 18.88 -12.34
N LYS A 40 47.52 18.43 -13.16
CA LYS A 40 47.16 17.00 -13.24
C LYS A 40 48.33 16.13 -13.67
N ALA A 41 49.13 16.62 -14.61
CA ALA A 41 50.30 15.90 -15.11
C ALA A 41 51.41 15.84 -14.07
N GLU A 42 51.67 16.96 -13.37
CA GLU A 42 52.57 17.01 -12.20
C GLU A 42 52.14 16.01 -11.12
N ASP A 43 50.85 15.99 -10.75
CA ASP A 43 50.31 15.04 -9.75
C ASP A 43 50.43 13.58 -10.22
N SER A 44 50.38 13.32 -11.53
CA SER A 44 50.48 11.98 -12.12
C SER A 44 51.93 11.57 -12.44
N GLY A 45 52.91 12.45 -12.21
CA GLY A 45 54.33 12.17 -12.43
C GLY A 45 54.80 12.21 -13.90
N PHE A 46 54.04 12.81 -14.81
CA PHE A 46 54.43 12.95 -16.22
C PHE A 46 54.40 14.41 -16.67
N THR A 47 55.29 14.81 -17.58
CA THR A 47 55.26 16.14 -18.20
C THR A 47 54.52 16.06 -19.53
N ILE A 48 53.56 16.96 -19.77
CA ILE A 48 52.87 17.05 -21.07
C ILE A 48 53.78 17.86 -21.99
N THR A 49 54.61 17.19 -22.79
CA THR A 49 55.61 17.90 -23.60
C THR A 49 55.34 17.91 -25.09
N ASP A 50 54.44 17.08 -25.64
CA ASP A 50 54.15 17.12 -27.08
C ASP A 50 52.69 16.77 -27.38
N ASP A 51 51.90 17.78 -27.79
CA ASP A 51 50.58 17.58 -28.40
C ASP A 51 50.58 18.19 -29.81
N ASN A 52 50.64 17.33 -30.82
CA ASN A 52 50.70 17.72 -32.24
C ASN A 52 49.33 18.10 -32.83
N ARG A 53 48.34 18.40 -31.99
CA ARG A 53 46.98 18.78 -32.40
C ARG A 53 46.82 20.30 -32.40
N TYR A 54 46.11 20.82 -33.40
CA TYR A 54 45.70 22.22 -33.43
C TYR A 54 44.70 22.49 -32.31
N SER A 55 44.88 23.62 -31.62
CA SER A 55 44.03 24.07 -30.53
C SER A 55 43.10 25.17 -31.03
N LEU A 56 41.85 24.80 -31.29
CA LEU A 56 40.82 25.72 -31.78
C LEU A 56 40.01 26.28 -30.61
N PHE A 57 39.78 27.58 -30.63
CA PHE A 57 38.89 28.26 -29.70
C PHE A 57 37.59 28.60 -30.42
N GLU A 58 36.50 28.00 -29.97
CA GLU A 58 35.14 28.36 -30.38
C GLU A 58 34.57 29.34 -29.35
N CYS A 59 34.61 30.62 -29.70
CA CYS A 59 34.16 31.73 -28.87
C CYS A 59 32.69 32.06 -29.19
N HIS A 60 31.83 31.92 -28.18
CA HIS A 60 30.45 32.40 -28.23
C HIS A 60 30.41 33.79 -27.62
N ALA A 61 30.25 34.81 -28.47
CA ALA A 61 30.30 36.22 -28.10
C ALA A 61 29.23 37.02 -28.87
N ASP A 62 28.73 38.09 -28.25
CA ASP A 62 27.82 39.02 -28.89
C ASP A 62 28.67 40.07 -29.61
N LEU A 63 28.62 40.10 -30.94
CA LEU A 63 29.48 40.90 -31.79
C LEU A 63 28.65 41.75 -32.74
N VAL A 64 29.23 42.88 -33.15
CA VAL A 64 28.73 43.69 -34.27
C VAL A 64 29.68 43.45 -35.43
N ILE A 65 29.18 42.86 -36.52
CA ILE A 65 29.97 42.67 -37.74
C ILE A 65 29.69 43.84 -38.70
N PRO A 66 30.71 44.66 -39.03
CA PRO A 66 30.58 45.75 -40.00
C PRO A 66 30.09 45.23 -41.35
N GLY A 67 29.06 45.88 -41.92
CA GLY A 67 28.46 45.51 -43.22
C GLY A 67 27.42 44.38 -43.18
N PHE A 68 27.22 43.72 -42.03
CA PHE A 68 26.16 42.71 -41.87
C PHE A 68 25.12 43.12 -40.82
N ASP A 69 25.57 43.58 -39.63
CA ASP A 69 24.69 44.04 -38.55
C ASP A 69 24.49 45.56 -38.54
N ALA A 70 25.35 46.29 -39.24
CA ALA A 70 25.16 47.73 -39.46
C ALA A 70 24.11 47.91 -40.55
N ALA A 71 22.87 48.17 -40.15
CA ALA A 71 21.94 48.83 -41.05
C ALA A 71 22.55 50.18 -41.43
N GLU A 72 22.56 50.50 -42.73
CA GLU A 72 22.82 51.86 -43.22
C GLU A 72 21.63 52.78 -42.85
N ASP A 73 21.19 52.75 -41.59
CA ASP A 73 20.11 53.59 -41.11
C ASP A 73 20.70 54.94 -40.66
N GLU A 74 20.09 55.99 -41.20
CA GLU A 74 20.45 57.42 -41.19
C GLU A 74 20.51 58.06 -39.78
N ASP A 75 20.20 57.30 -38.73
CA ASP A 75 20.18 57.75 -37.35
C ASP A 75 21.32 57.11 -36.57
N ASN A 76 22.13 57.96 -35.92
CA ASN A 76 23.33 57.72 -35.11
C ASN A 76 23.18 56.74 -33.91
N LEU A 77 22.39 55.67 -34.03
CA LEU A 77 22.24 54.62 -33.03
C LEU A 77 23.35 53.59 -33.23
N SER A 78 24.13 53.35 -32.16
CA SER A 78 25.12 52.28 -32.19
C SER A 78 24.44 50.93 -32.47
N PRO A 79 24.95 50.12 -33.42
CA PRO A 79 24.37 48.83 -33.75
C PRO A 79 24.36 47.91 -32.52
N LEU A 80 23.22 47.27 -32.27
CA LEU A 80 23.07 46.28 -31.19
C LEU A 80 23.88 45.02 -31.53
N PRO A 81 24.63 44.43 -30.57
CA PRO A 81 25.42 43.24 -30.81
C PRO A 81 24.53 41.99 -30.98
N SER A 82 24.81 41.20 -32.02
CA SER A 82 24.14 39.93 -32.32
C SER A 82 25.00 38.73 -31.84
N PRO A 83 24.40 37.60 -31.46
CA PRO A 83 25.15 36.48 -30.90
C PRO A 83 25.85 35.65 -32.01
N TYR A 84 27.18 35.62 -32.03
CA TYR A 84 27.96 34.85 -33.00
C TYR A 84 28.78 33.73 -32.35
N VAL A 85 29.08 32.70 -33.15
CA VAL A 85 30.08 31.67 -32.85
C VAL A 85 31.27 31.90 -33.77
N VAL A 86 32.41 32.29 -33.18
CA VAL A 86 33.66 32.53 -33.89
C VAL A 86 34.63 31.41 -33.54
N THR A 87 35.09 30.68 -34.55
CA THR A 87 36.14 29.67 -34.40
C THR A 87 37.47 30.25 -34.87
N LEU A 88 38.47 30.27 -33.98
CA LEU A 88 39.83 30.72 -34.29
C LEU A 88 40.84 29.66 -33.89
N ASP A 89 41.94 29.56 -34.65
CA ASP A 89 43.08 28.76 -34.24
C ASP A 89 44.00 29.58 -33.32
N ARG A 90 44.34 29.02 -32.16
CA ARG A 90 45.15 29.74 -31.17
C ARG A 90 46.60 29.93 -31.61
N GLY A 91 47.13 28.97 -32.37
CA GLY A 91 48.54 28.94 -32.80
C GLY A 91 48.86 30.04 -33.81
N SER A 92 48.06 30.10 -34.87
CA SER A 92 48.14 31.08 -35.97
C SER A 92 47.35 32.37 -35.72
N GLN A 93 46.45 32.39 -34.74
CA GLN A 93 45.50 33.50 -34.48
C GLN A 93 44.55 33.79 -35.65
N THR A 94 44.43 32.84 -36.59
CA THR A 94 43.58 32.99 -37.77
C THR A 94 42.14 32.62 -37.44
N ILE A 95 41.19 33.42 -37.91
CA ILE A 95 39.75 33.11 -37.83
C ILE A 95 39.39 32.10 -38.92
N LEU A 96 38.84 30.96 -38.51
CA LEU A 96 38.49 29.86 -39.39
C LEU A 96 37.03 29.91 -39.84
N SER A 97 36.11 30.28 -38.95
CA SER A 97 34.69 30.43 -39.30
C SER A 97 33.97 31.39 -38.36
N ILE A 98 32.95 32.07 -38.90
CA ILE A 98 32.02 32.91 -38.15
C ILE A 98 30.61 32.40 -38.50
N ARG A 99 29.86 31.96 -37.50
CA ARG A 99 28.52 31.38 -37.66
C ARG A 99 27.52 32.15 -36.81
N ARG A 100 26.31 32.36 -37.34
CA ARG A 100 25.20 32.96 -36.59
C ARG A 100 24.75 32.00 -35.49
N ASN A 101 24.51 32.51 -34.29
CA ASN A 101 24.06 31.74 -33.13
C ASN A 101 22.60 32.04 -32.76
N TRP A 102 21.79 32.41 -33.74
CA TRP A 102 20.36 32.68 -33.58
C TRP A 102 19.58 32.21 -34.80
N GLU A 103 18.28 32.03 -34.61
CA GLU A 103 17.37 31.63 -35.68
C GLU A 103 16.81 32.88 -36.37
N PRO A 104 16.98 33.05 -37.70
CA PRO A 104 16.62 34.30 -38.39
C PRO A 104 15.13 34.67 -38.35
N HIS A 105 14.25 33.70 -38.08
CA HIS A 105 12.79 33.84 -38.22
C HIS A 105 12.03 33.87 -36.89
N LEU A 106 12.73 33.78 -35.75
CA LEU A 106 12.12 33.89 -34.42
C LEU A 106 12.31 35.31 -33.89
N PRO A 107 11.24 36.14 -33.80
CA PRO A 107 11.32 37.41 -33.09
C PRO A 107 11.60 37.13 -31.61
N SER A 108 12.52 37.91 -31.03
CA SER A 108 12.81 37.85 -29.61
C SER A 108 11.56 38.19 -28.79
N PRO A 109 11.24 37.47 -27.70
CA PRO A 109 10.21 37.91 -26.76
C PRO A 109 10.63 39.27 -26.20
N ALA A 110 9.74 40.27 -26.32
CA ALA A 110 9.97 41.59 -25.77
C ALA A 110 10.33 41.46 -24.28
N HIS A 111 11.42 42.09 -23.87
CA HIS A 111 11.90 42.08 -22.49
C HIS A 111 10.76 42.49 -21.54
N PRO A 112 10.39 41.71 -20.51
CA PRO A 112 9.26 42.04 -19.63
C PRO A 112 9.54 43.19 -18.64
N THR A 113 10.68 43.89 -18.77
CA THR A 113 11.13 44.91 -17.81
C THR A 113 11.45 46.25 -18.46
N GLY A 114 10.65 46.68 -19.45
CA GLY A 114 10.73 48.02 -20.03
C GLY A 114 9.40 48.75 -19.84
N THR A 115 9.43 49.85 -19.10
CA THR A 115 8.36 50.86 -19.10
C THR A 115 7.98 51.23 -20.54
N ALA A 116 6.68 51.42 -20.78
CA ALA A 116 5.99 51.40 -22.08
C ALA A 116 6.36 52.50 -23.13
N THR A 117 7.61 52.96 -23.18
CA THR A 117 8.05 54.04 -24.08
C THR A 117 9.28 53.71 -24.94
N GLN A 118 9.85 52.50 -24.85
CA GLN A 118 10.92 52.07 -25.77
C GLN A 118 10.37 51.09 -26.80
N ARG A 119 10.48 51.45 -28.08
CA ARG A 119 10.21 50.58 -29.23
C ARG A 119 11.02 49.29 -29.03
N PRO A 120 10.40 48.09 -29.00
CA PRO A 120 11.15 46.86 -28.78
C PRO A 120 11.98 46.57 -30.02
N THR A 121 13.27 46.90 -29.99
CA THR A 121 14.22 46.42 -30.99
C THR A 121 14.43 44.93 -30.73
N PRO A 122 13.97 44.02 -31.62
CA PRO A 122 14.06 42.58 -31.36
C PRO A 122 15.53 42.15 -31.43
N THR A 123 16.20 42.09 -30.28
CA THR A 123 17.56 41.55 -30.23
C THR A 123 17.47 40.04 -30.24
N PRO A 124 18.06 39.33 -31.23
CA PRO A 124 17.93 37.89 -31.35
C PRO A 124 18.46 37.19 -30.09
N LEU A 125 17.68 36.26 -29.53
CA LEU A 125 18.12 35.43 -28.42
C LEU A 125 19.19 34.45 -28.89
N LYS A 126 20.27 34.35 -28.11
CA LYS A 126 21.33 33.37 -28.31
C LYS A 126 20.79 31.95 -28.17
N ARG A 127 21.08 31.10 -29.15
CA ARG A 127 20.82 29.66 -29.10
C ARG A 127 21.78 29.01 -28.11
N GLN A 128 21.24 28.42 -27.04
CA GLN A 128 22.03 27.72 -26.05
C GLN A 128 22.42 26.33 -26.58
N HIS A 129 23.73 26.05 -26.65
CA HIS A 129 24.26 24.76 -27.11
C HIS A 129 24.86 23.91 -25.99
N PHE A 130 25.02 24.50 -24.80
CA PHE A 130 25.68 23.86 -23.67
C PHE A 130 24.74 23.77 -22.48
N VAL A 131 24.76 22.60 -21.84
CA VAL A 131 24.09 22.37 -20.56
C VAL A 131 25.17 22.21 -19.52
N HIS A 132 25.06 22.99 -18.45
CA HIS A 132 25.96 22.87 -17.31
C HIS A 132 25.30 22.00 -16.24
N TYR A 133 26.04 21.00 -15.76
CA TYR A 133 25.66 20.12 -14.66
C TYR A 133 26.41 20.49 -13.36
N PRO A 134 25.95 21.50 -12.60
CA PRO A 134 26.56 21.85 -11.34
C PRO A 134 26.07 20.95 -10.21
N TYR A 135 27.00 20.46 -9.37
CA TYR A 135 26.66 19.84 -8.09
C TYR A 135 26.22 20.94 -7.10
N ILE A 136 27.07 21.93 -6.85
CA ILE A 136 26.70 23.19 -6.21
C ILE A 136 27.05 24.38 -7.12
N ILE A 137 26.20 25.41 -7.13
CA ILE A 137 26.47 26.65 -7.85
C ILE A 137 27.65 27.35 -7.16
N GLY A 138 28.76 27.48 -7.88
CA GLY A 138 29.95 28.19 -7.41
C GLY A 138 29.91 29.67 -7.82
N PHE A 139 31.02 30.37 -7.56
CA PHE A 139 31.22 31.71 -8.09
C PHE A 139 31.62 31.62 -9.56
N GLY A 140 30.83 32.23 -10.45
CA GLY A 140 31.08 32.24 -11.89
C GLY A 140 30.47 31.05 -12.65
N PHE A 141 31.12 30.64 -13.75
CA PHE A 141 30.61 29.56 -14.61
C PHE A 141 30.76 28.17 -13.98
N TYR A 142 31.84 27.92 -13.22
CA TYR A 142 32.14 26.59 -12.69
C TYR A 142 31.33 26.27 -11.43
N GLY A 143 30.77 25.06 -11.39
CA GLY A 143 30.14 24.50 -10.19
C GLY A 143 31.17 23.88 -9.23
N LEU A 144 30.84 23.87 -7.94
CA LEU A 144 31.59 23.13 -6.92
C LEU A 144 31.10 21.68 -6.87
N GLY A 145 31.95 20.75 -7.31
CA GLY A 145 31.74 19.30 -7.12
C GLY A 145 31.85 18.84 -5.67
N LEU A 146 31.34 17.63 -5.36
CA LEU A 146 31.40 17.00 -4.03
C LEU A 146 32.82 16.95 -3.43
N ILE A 147 33.83 16.68 -4.27
CA ILE A 147 35.24 16.61 -3.86
C ILE A 147 35.73 17.96 -3.31
N HIS A 148 35.22 19.10 -3.81
CA HIS A 148 35.62 20.40 -3.28
C HIS A 148 35.11 20.62 -1.85
N ILE A 149 33.99 19.98 -1.48
CA ILE A 149 33.38 20.10 -0.15
C ILE A 149 34.07 19.14 0.83
N ILE A 150 34.30 17.88 0.42
CA ILE A 150 34.92 16.84 1.27
C ILE A 150 36.45 16.96 1.31
N GLY A 151 37.07 17.55 0.29
CA GLY A 151 38.52 17.55 0.11
C GLY A 151 39.32 18.20 1.24
N GLY A 152 38.71 19.09 2.02
CA GLY A 152 39.32 19.62 3.25
C GLY A 152 39.46 18.55 4.34
N TYR A 153 38.36 17.83 4.62
CA TYR A 153 38.34 16.72 5.58
C TYR A 153 39.27 15.58 5.16
N ALA A 154 39.28 15.22 3.87
CA ALA A 154 40.16 14.19 3.36
C ALA A 154 41.64 14.55 3.55
N ARG A 155 42.04 15.79 3.20
CA ARG A 155 43.42 16.27 3.40
C ARG A 155 43.83 16.30 4.86
N ALA A 156 42.96 16.79 5.74
CA ALA A 156 43.20 16.82 7.18
C ALA A 156 43.33 15.39 7.74
N GLY A 157 42.42 14.49 7.37
CA GLY A 157 42.45 13.08 7.77
C GLY A 157 43.72 12.38 7.30
N THR A 158 44.13 12.55 6.03
CA THR A 158 45.40 12.01 5.54
C THR A 158 46.61 12.56 6.31
N SER A 159 46.62 13.85 6.63
CA SER A 159 47.70 14.45 7.43
C SER A 159 47.76 13.86 8.84
N LEU A 160 46.63 13.70 9.50
CA LEU A 160 46.56 13.11 10.85
C LEU A 160 46.96 11.64 10.86
N ILE A 161 46.50 10.86 9.87
CA ILE A 161 46.90 9.46 9.72
C ILE A 161 48.42 9.36 9.56
N ARG A 162 49.03 10.19 8.69
CA ARG A 162 50.50 10.21 8.53
C ARG A 162 51.19 10.53 9.85
N GLN A 163 50.78 11.58 10.55
CA GLN A 163 51.37 11.94 11.84
C GLN A 163 51.24 10.85 12.91
N LEU A 164 50.10 10.16 12.98
CA LEU A 164 49.87 9.08 13.92
C LEU A 164 50.72 7.84 13.59
N VAL A 165 50.81 7.48 12.31
CA VAL A 165 51.64 6.37 11.84
C VAL A 165 53.13 6.68 12.07
N ASP A 166 53.58 7.88 11.71
CA ASP A 166 54.96 8.32 11.90
C ASP A 166 55.34 8.40 13.38
N ALA A 167 54.45 8.88 14.25
CA ALA A 167 54.67 8.87 15.70
C ALA A 167 54.78 7.43 16.24
N GLY A 168 53.97 6.50 15.71
CA GLY A 168 54.01 5.09 16.09
C GLY A 168 55.29 4.39 15.64
N THR A 169 55.74 4.64 14.41
CA THR A 169 56.99 4.06 13.89
C THR A 169 58.21 4.61 14.62
N LEU A 170 58.27 5.92 14.88
CA LEU A 170 59.37 6.55 15.62
C LEU A 170 59.42 6.16 17.10
N ASN A 171 58.28 5.86 17.72
CA ASN A 171 58.25 5.32 19.08
C ASN A 171 58.72 3.86 19.14
N ASN A 172 58.26 3.03 18.19
CA ASN A 172 58.64 1.60 18.12
C ASN A 172 60.11 1.40 17.71
N LEU A 173 60.67 2.33 16.94
CA LEU A 173 62.06 2.32 16.46
C LEU A 173 62.74 3.63 16.86
N PRO A 174 63.04 3.84 18.16
CA PRO A 174 63.56 5.11 18.64
C PRO A 174 64.99 5.33 18.14
N GLY A 175 65.18 6.38 17.36
CA GLY A 175 66.51 6.94 17.07
C GLY A 175 67.05 7.76 18.23
N GLY A 176 68.37 7.93 18.31
CA GLY A 176 69.02 8.66 19.40
C GLY A 176 70.40 9.18 19.02
N LEU A 177 70.98 9.95 19.93
CA LEU A 177 72.34 10.46 19.84
C LEU A 177 73.28 9.58 20.67
N LYS A 178 74.42 9.22 20.08
CA LYS A 178 75.49 8.42 20.69
C LYS A 178 76.60 9.33 21.18
N ALA A 179 76.98 9.22 22.45
CA ALA A 179 78.11 9.98 22.99
C ALA A 179 79.42 9.62 22.25
N ARG A 180 80.26 10.61 21.96
CA ARG A 180 81.49 10.44 21.15
C ARG A 180 82.44 9.36 21.68
N GLY A 181 82.39 9.08 23.00
CA GLY A 181 83.21 8.08 23.66
C GLY A 181 82.69 6.64 23.57
N MET A 182 81.43 6.41 23.20
CA MET A 182 80.87 5.07 23.09
C MET A 182 81.18 4.48 21.72
N ARG A 183 81.90 3.36 21.65
CA ARG A 183 82.21 2.65 20.40
C ARG A 183 81.64 1.24 20.46
N ILE A 184 80.87 0.86 19.43
CA ILE A 184 80.33 -0.49 19.29
C ILE A 184 81.23 -1.17 18.27
N LYS A 185 81.83 -2.30 18.63
CA LYS A 185 82.79 -3.00 17.76
C LYS A 185 82.00 -3.80 16.72
N GLY A 186 82.09 -3.43 15.43
CA GLY A 186 81.34 -4.05 14.31
C GLY A 186 80.00 -3.37 13.98
N ASP A 187 79.95 -2.04 13.93
CA ASP A 187 78.71 -1.24 13.80
C ASP A 187 77.83 -1.59 12.58
N ASP A 188 78.39 -2.26 11.56
CA ASP A 188 77.71 -2.50 10.27
C ASP A 188 76.94 -3.82 10.16
N THR A 189 76.92 -4.68 11.20
CA THR A 189 76.18 -5.96 11.18
C THR A 189 75.01 -5.97 12.18
N PRO A 190 73.80 -6.42 11.79
CA PRO A 190 72.70 -6.60 12.74
C PRO A 190 73.06 -7.61 13.84
N ILE A 191 72.66 -7.35 15.09
CA ILE A 191 72.85 -8.29 16.22
C ILE A 191 71.83 -9.42 16.07
N ALA A 192 72.30 -10.68 16.05
CA ALA A 192 71.41 -11.84 15.96
C ALA A 192 70.76 -12.16 17.33
N PRO A 193 69.58 -12.81 17.36
CA PRO A 193 68.95 -13.22 18.62
C PRO A 193 69.87 -14.11 19.47
N GLY A 194 70.21 -13.68 20.69
CA GLY A 194 71.10 -14.39 21.62
C GLY A 194 72.59 -14.03 21.52
N GLU A 195 72.97 -13.11 20.63
CA GLU A 195 74.35 -12.63 20.48
C GLU A 195 74.65 -11.48 21.46
N PHE A 196 75.76 -11.58 22.19
CA PHE A 196 76.28 -10.49 23.02
C PHE A 196 77.40 -9.77 22.27
N ARG A 197 77.31 -8.45 22.17
CA ARG A 197 78.30 -7.61 21.49
C ARG A 197 79.08 -6.77 22.50
N ASP A 198 80.39 -6.70 22.33
CA ASP A 198 81.24 -5.84 23.14
C ASP A 198 81.02 -4.36 22.81
N VAL A 199 80.89 -3.54 23.86
CA VAL A 199 80.73 -2.09 23.78
C VAL A 199 81.79 -1.43 24.64
N ASP A 200 82.61 -0.57 24.03
CA ASP A 200 83.63 0.22 24.73
C ASP A 200 83.00 1.52 25.25
N ILE A 201 82.94 1.67 26.58
CA ILE A 201 82.38 2.84 27.27
C ILE A 201 83.42 3.41 28.23
N PRO A 202 83.71 4.73 28.19
CA PRO A 202 84.74 5.35 29.02
C PRO A 202 84.41 5.36 30.53
N SER A 203 83.13 5.48 30.91
CA SER A 203 82.62 5.17 32.26
C SER A 203 81.09 5.26 32.30
N GLY A 204 80.44 4.50 33.19
CA GLY A 204 78.99 4.55 33.44
C GLY A 204 78.19 3.44 32.75
N ALA A 205 76.86 3.51 32.79
CA ALA A 205 76.00 2.55 32.12
C ALA A 205 75.88 2.87 30.61
N ILE A 206 75.58 1.85 29.78
CA ILE A 206 75.28 2.02 28.34
C ILE A 206 74.18 3.06 28.13
N ARG A 207 73.18 3.07 29.03
CA ARG A 207 72.02 3.98 29.00
C ARG A 207 72.41 5.45 29.12
N ASP A 208 73.47 5.76 29.87
CA ASP A 208 73.90 7.15 30.08
C ASP A 208 74.63 7.73 28.86
N ASN A 209 75.07 6.85 27.95
CA ASN A 209 75.83 7.20 26.74
C ASN A 209 74.97 7.20 25.46
N ILE A 210 73.69 6.80 25.55
CA ILE A 210 72.71 6.85 24.48
C ILE A 210 71.56 7.76 24.92
N MET A 211 71.39 8.89 24.23
CA MET A 211 70.25 9.77 24.44
C MET A 211 69.19 9.48 23.35
N PRO A 212 68.11 8.72 23.63
CA PRO A 212 67.02 8.59 22.68
C PRO A 212 66.38 9.95 22.46
N LEU A 213 66.01 10.24 21.21
CA LEU A 213 65.23 11.44 20.92
C LEU A 213 63.84 11.30 21.57
N PRO A 214 63.28 12.38 22.15
CA PRO A 214 62.03 12.31 22.88
C PRO A 214 60.83 12.23 21.93
N TYR A 215 60.69 11.11 21.22
CA TYR A 215 59.51 10.78 20.44
C TYR A 215 58.37 10.42 21.38
N LYS A 216 57.20 11.02 21.16
CA LYS A 216 55.99 10.70 21.91
C LYS A 216 55.20 9.61 21.18
N GLU A 217 54.49 8.79 21.94
CA GLU A 217 53.51 7.85 21.41
C GLU A 217 52.44 8.57 20.56
N PRO A 218 51.76 7.87 19.64
CA PRO A 218 50.62 8.42 18.91
C PRO A 218 49.62 9.10 19.84
N SER A 219 49.36 10.39 19.61
CA SER A 219 48.50 11.18 20.49
C SER A 219 47.05 10.72 20.40
N GLN A 220 46.48 10.37 21.55
CA GLN A 220 45.06 10.03 21.67
C GLN A 220 44.14 11.20 21.27
N VAL A 221 44.59 12.45 21.46
CA VAL A 221 43.84 13.64 21.02
C VAL A 221 43.80 13.74 19.49
N LEU A 222 44.90 13.39 18.81
CA LEU A 222 44.94 13.38 17.34
C LEU A 222 44.11 12.23 16.76
N LEU A 223 44.08 11.08 17.44
CA LEU A 223 43.19 9.98 17.07
C LEU A 223 41.72 10.34 17.26
N ALA A 224 41.37 10.99 18.37
CA ALA A 224 40.02 11.49 18.61
C ALA A 224 39.59 12.52 17.55
N LEU A 225 40.50 13.45 17.20
CA LEU A 225 40.26 14.42 16.13
C LEU A 225 40.11 13.75 14.76
N LEU A 226 40.94 12.74 14.46
CA LEU A 226 40.81 11.95 13.23
C LEU A 226 39.43 11.30 13.15
N ASN A 227 38.99 10.62 14.22
CA ASN A 227 37.68 9.99 14.28
C ASN A 227 36.54 10.99 14.08
N GLN A 228 36.63 12.17 14.71
CA GLN A 228 35.65 13.24 14.54
C GLN A 228 35.64 13.79 13.10
N ILE A 229 36.81 14.01 12.50
CA ILE A 229 36.93 14.47 11.10
C ILE A 229 36.38 13.43 10.13
N THR A 230 36.64 12.13 10.37
CA THR A 230 36.10 11.06 9.53
C THR A 230 34.59 10.95 9.68
N GLU A 231 34.04 11.12 10.88
CA GLU A 231 32.59 11.05 11.10
C GLU A 231 31.87 12.25 10.50
N GLU A 232 32.38 13.47 10.67
CA GLU A 232 31.82 14.65 9.99
C GLU A 232 31.95 14.55 8.46
N GLY A 233 33.08 14.02 7.96
CA GLY A 233 33.27 13.73 6.54
C GLY A 233 32.26 12.70 6.01
N ARG A 234 32.00 11.64 6.78
CA ARG A 234 30.99 10.62 6.47
C ARG A 234 29.58 11.20 6.50
N ARG A 235 29.24 11.99 7.51
CA ARG A 235 27.94 12.65 7.64
C ARG A 235 27.66 13.61 6.49
N LEU A 236 28.69 14.30 6.00
CA LEU A 236 28.58 15.20 4.85
C LEU A 236 28.53 14.44 3.51
N GLY A 237 29.24 13.32 3.39
CA GLY A 237 29.32 12.52 2.16
C GLY A 237 28.22 11.46 1.98
N ALA A 238 27.68 10.93 3.09
CA ALA A 238 26.74 9.81 3.12
C ALA A 238 25.42 10.20 3.79
N ILE A 239 24.71 11.16 3.20
CA ILE A 239 23.30 11.46 3.54
C ILE A 239 22.39 10.24 3.24
N SER A 240 22.87 9.25 2.49
CA SER A 240 22.17 8.00 2.17
C SER A 240 22.17 6.94 3.30
N ASP A 241 23.08 7.02 4.27
CA ASP A 241 23.08 6.15 5.46
C ASP A 241 22.25 6.77 6.60
N LEU A 242 21.05 7.26 6.26
CA LEU A 242 20.06 7.51 7.29
C LEU A 242 19.66 6.15 7.84
N ASN A 243 20.08 5.84 9.06
CA ASN A 243 19.58 4.71 9.82
C ASN A 243 18.09 4.97 10.16
N VAL A 244 17.21 4.85 9.15
CA VAL A 244 15.76 4.85 9.32
C VAL A 244 15.36 3.73 10.28
N SER A 245 16.17 2.67 10.35
CA SER A 245 16.06 1.56 11.31
C SER A 245 16.33 1.93 12.77
N ASP A 246 17.12 2.97 13.05
CA ASP A 246 17.43 3.41 14.43
C ASP A 246 16.44 4.46 14.96
N MET A 247 15.53 4.92 14.10
CA MET A 247 14.43 5.78 14.54
C MET A 247 13.48 4.90 15.33
N SER A 248 13.52 5.07 16.65
CA SER A 248 12.63 4.41 17.62
C SER A 248 11.25 4.19 17.02
N ALA A 249 10.77 2.94 17.02
CA ALA A 249 9.42 2.58 16.55
C ALA A 249 8.29 3.35 17.27
N ASN A 250 8.64 4.05 18.37
CA ASN A 250 7.75 4.89 19.18
C ASN A 250 7.90 6.40 18.88
N ALA A 251 8.79 6.82 17.98
CA ALA A 251 8.93 8.23 17.62
C ALA A 251 7.71 8.71 16.83
N PRO A 252 7.09 9.86 17.21
CA PRO A 252 5.96 10.41 16.46
C PRO A 252 6.31 10.60 14.99
N VAL A 253 5.40 10.14 14.12
CA VAL A 253 5.57 10.11 12.66
C VAL A 253 5.94 11.48 12.09
N GLY A 254 5.36 12.55 12.63
CA GLY A 254 5.68 13.93 12.24
C GLY A 254 7.15 14.29 12.52
N THR A 255 7.68 13.91 13.68
CA THR A 255 9.09 14.13 14.03
C THR A 255 10.00 13.29 13.13
N THR A 256 9.62 12.04 12.87
CA THR A 256 10.35 11.14 11.98
C THR A 256 10.42 11.71 10.56
N LEU A 257 9.30 12.16 10.02
CA LEU A 257 9.23 12.78 8.69
C LEU A 257 10.03 14.08 8.64
N ALA A 258 9.96 14.92 9.67
CA ALA A 258 10.72 16.16 9.75
C ALA A 258 12.25 15.93 9.81
N ILE A 259 12.69 14.89 10.55
CA ILE A 259 14.11 14.49 10.56
C ILE A 259 14.54 14.04 9.17
N LEU A 260 13.76 13.16 8.53
CA LEU A 260 14.04 12.66 7.18
C LEU A 260 14.08 13.80 6.15
N GLU A 261 13.14 14.74 6.21
CA GLU A 261 13.10 15.89 5.31
C GLU A 261 14.33 16.80 5.50
N ARG A 262 14.68 17.09 6.75
CA ARG A 262 15.85 17.94 7.07
C ARG A 262 17.16 17.32 6.57
N THR A 263 17.31 16.00 6.70
CA THR A 263 18.54 15.32 6.29
C THR A 263 18.62 15.16 4.77
N LEU A 264 17.50 14.91 4.09
CA LEU A 264 17.45 14.76 2.64
C LEU A 264 17.54 16.09 1.87
N LYS A 265 17.24 17.24 2.50
CA LYS A 265 17.18 18.57 1.85
C LYS A 265 18.42 18.93 1.01
N PRO A 266 19.68 18.73 1.47
CA PRO A 266 20.86 19.02 0.65
C PRO A 266 20.96 18.11 -0.58
N MET A 267 20.62 16.81 -0.45
CA MET A 267 20.65 15.85 -1.55
C MET A 267 19.54 16.12 -2.55
N ALA A 268 18.32 16.39 -2.09
CA ALA A 268 17.20 16.78 -2.94
C ALA A 268 17.50 18.06 -3.73
N ALA A 269 18.17 19.05 -3.11
CA ALA A 269 18.60 20.25 -3.81
C ALA A 269 19.62 19.97 -4.93
N VAL A 270 20.58 19.07 -4.70
CA VAL A 270 21.54 18.63 -5.74
C VAL A 270 20.82 17.87 -6.84
N GLN A 271 19.97 16.90 -6.50
CA GLN A 271 19.18 16.13 -7.46
C GLN A 271 18.27 17.04 -8.28
N ALA A 272 17.61 18.03 -7.68
CA ALA A 272 16.77 18.99 -8.37
C ALA A 272 17.56 19.82 -9.40
N ARG A 273 18.79 20.21 -9.08
CA ARG A 273 19.68 20.93 -10.01
C ARG A 273 20.11 20.05 -11.18
N VAL A 274 20.56 18.83 -10.92
CA VAL A 274 20.94 17.86 -11.96
C VAL A 274 19.74 17.52 -12.83
N HIS A 275 18.58 17.33 -12.21
CA HIS A 275 17.32 17.08 -12.90
C HIS A 275 16.90 18.27 -13.79
N TYR A 276 17.05 19.50 -13.30
CA TYR A 276 16.80 20.70 -14.11
C TYR A 276 17.77 20.79 -15.29
N ALA A 277 19.06 20.52 -15.09
CA ALA A 277 20.04 20.47 -16.16
C ALA A 277 19.66 19.42 -17.22
N MET A 278 19.27 18.22 -16.79
CA MET A 278 18.78 17.15 -17.66
C MET A 278 17.53 17.54 -18.44
N LYS A 279 16.60 18.27 -17.81
CA LYS A 279 15.45 18.85 -18.51
C LYS A 279 15.88 19.80 -19.63
N GLN A 280 16.87 20.66 -19.39
CA GLN A 280 17.39 21.55 -20.43
C GLN A 280 18.07 20.76 -21.55
N GLU A 281 18.84 19.72 -21.23
CA GLU A 281 19.46 18.84 -22.23
C GLU A 281 18.42 18.19 -23.13
N PHE A 282 17.36 17.62 -22.56
CA PHE A 282 16.29 17.01 -23.37
C PHE A 282 15.54 18.03 -24.23
N LYS A 283 15.36 19.27 -23.75
CA LYS A 283 14.80 20.34 -24.57
C LYS A 283 15.71 20.71 -25.74
N LEU A 284 17.03 20.76 -25.53
CA LEU A 284 17.99 21.00 -26.60
C LEU A 284 18.04 19.85 -27.60
N LEU A 285 18.04 18.61 -27.13
CA LEU A 285 17.99 17.42 -27.99
C LEU A 285 16.71 17.40 -28.82
N LYS A 286 15.55 17.72 -28.22
CA LYS A 286 14.29 17.86 -28.95
C LYS A 286 14.41 18.89 -30.08
N ALA A 287 14.95 20.07 -29.79
CA ALA A 287 15.13 21.12 -30.79
C ALA A 287 16.06 20.68 -31.93
N LEU A 288 17.17 20.01 -31.59
CA LEU A 288 18.15 19.52 -32.56
C LEU A 288 17.54 18.40 -33.42
N ILE A 289 16.87 17.42 -32.83
CA ILE A 289 16.19 16.36 -33.57
C ILE A 289 15.11 16.94 -34.49
N ALA A 290 14.34 17.94 -34.02
CA ALA A 290 13.34 18.60 -34.84
C ALA A 290 13.95 19.31 -36.07
N GLU A 291 15.14 19.90 -35.95
CA GLU A 291 15.83 20.58 -37.04
C GLU A 291 16.33 19.61 -38.12
N TYR A 292 16.87 18.46 -37.71
CA TYR A 292 17.40 17.43 -38.63
C TYR A 292 16.37 16.36 -39.02
N ALA A 293 15.16 16.39 -38.46
CA ALA A 293 14.09 15.46 -38.82
C ALA A 293 13.57 15.76 -40.23
N PRO A 294 13.29 14.72 -41.04
CA PRO A 294 12.72 14.93 -42.37
C PRO A 294 11.31 15.52 -42.25
N SER A 295 10.97 16.43 -43.18
CA SER A 295 9.63 17.03 -43.25
C SER A 295 8.57 16.05 -43.73
N GLN A 296 8.96 15.09 -44.59
CA GLN A 296 8.10 14.04 -45.12
C GLN A 296 8.71 12.66 -44.85
N TYR A 297 7.88 11.62 -44.80
CA TYR A 297 8.39 10.25 -44.68
C TYR A 297 8.85 9.74 -46.04
N ASP A 298 10.11 9.34 -46.15
CA ASP A 298 10.61 8.66 -47.35
C ASP A 298 9.97 7.28 -47.57
N TYR A 299 9.46 6.63 -46.52
CA TYR A 299 8.84 5.30 -46.61
C TYR A 299 7.86 5.04 -45.47
N LYS A 300 6.77 4.32 -45.75
CA LYS A 300 5.83 3.80 -44.74
C LYS A 300 6.22 2.34 -44.41
N PRO A 301 6.90 2.08 -43.27
CA PRO A 301 7.21 0.71 -42.89
C PRO A 301 5.95 -0.10 -42.60
N SER A 302 5.90 -1.36 -43.09
CA SER A 302 4.77 -2.29 -42.89
C SER A 302 4.70 -2.85 -41.46
N HIS A 303 5.83 -2.90 -40.75
CA HIS A 303 5.94 -3.52 -39.42
C HIS A 303 6.68 -2.69 -38.36
N ALA A 304 7.07 -1.44 -38.66
CA ALA A 304 7.74 -0.57 -37.69
C ALA A 304 6.93 0.70 -37.42
N ASN A 305 7.10 1.28 -36.23
CA ASN A 305 6.53 2.59 -35.93
C ASN A 305 7.08 3.63 -36.92
N ARG A 306 6.20 4.52 -37.38
CA ARG A 306 6.59 5.67 -38.20
C ARG A 306 7.68 6.45 -37.45
N LYS A 307 8.74 6.90 -38.15
CA LYS A 307 9.73 7.81 -37.54
C LYS A 307 9.04 9.11 -37.09
N ALA A 308 9.61 9.89 -36.18
CA ALA A 308 9.02 11.19 -35.85
C ALA A 308 9.29 12.22 -36.96
N ARG A 309 8.31 13.05 -37.31
CA ARG A 309 8.44 14.18 -38.25
C ARG A 309 8.82 15.46 -37.50
N ARG A 310 9.32 16.45 -38.24
CA ARG A 310 9.54 17.80 -37.70
C ARG A 310 8.28 18.42 -37.07
N GLU A 311 7.12 18.20 -37.68
CA GLU A 311 5.81 18.69 -37.17
C GLU A 311 5.42 18.03 -35.85
N ASP A 312 5.71 16.74 -35.65
CA ASP A 312 5.39 16.01 -34.41
C ASP A 312 6.13 16.61 -33.21
N TYR A 313 7.35 17.12 -33.42
CA TYR A 313 8.12 17.80 -32.38
C TYR A 313 7.64 19.23 -32.10
N ALA A 314 6.87 19.88 -32.99
CA ALA A 314 6.37 21.23 -32.75
C ALA A 314 5.33 21.26 -31.61
N THR A 315 4.47 20.23 -31.53
CA THR A 315 3.39 20.12 -30.54
C THR A 315 3.77 19.39 -29.26
N THR A 316 4.93 18.72 -29.22
CA THR A 316 5.32 17.85 -28.10
C THR A 316 6.14 18.59 -27.05
N GLU A 317 5.73 18.65 -25.79
CA GLU A 317 6.59 19.15 -24.70
C GLU A 317 7.33 18.00 -23.99
N VAL A 318 8.62 18.18 -23.70
CA VAL A 318 9.40 17.20 -22.94
C VAL A 318 9.41 17.59 -21.46
N ILE A 319 8.78 16.73 -20.65
CA ILE A 319 8.75 16.84 -19.20
C ILE A 319 9.39 15.57 -18.64
N PRO A 320 10.51 15.67 -17.90
CA PRO A 320 11.07 14.50 -17.23
C PRO A 320 10.10 14.03 -16.13
N VAL A 321 9.89 12.71 -16.05
CA VAL A 321 8.91 12.08 -15.16
C VAL A 321 9.42 11.99 -13.71
N SER A 322 10.73 12.06 -13.49
CA SER A 322 11.29 12.07 -12.13
C SER A 322 10.95 13.37 -11.40
N ASP A 323 10.39 13.27 -10.20
CA ASP A 323 10.21 14.41 -9.30
C ASP A 323 11.27 14.36 -8.18
N PRO A 324 12.22 15.30 -8.13
CA PRO A 324 13.23 15.40 -7.07
C PRO A 324 12.64 15.65 -5.67
N ASN A 325 11.40 16.14 -5.60
CA ASN A 325 10.67 16.38 -4.35
C ASN A 325 9.69 15.26 -4.00
N SER A 326 9.55 14.23 -4.86
CA SER A 326 8.67 13.10 -4.56
C SER A 326 9.13 12.42 -3.28
N SER A 327 8.17 12.14 -2.40
CA SER A 327 8.42 11.43 -1.16
C SER A 327 9.24 10.17 -1.41
N THR A 328 10.36 10.01 -0.72
CA THR A 328 11.17 8.80 -0.85
C THR A 328 10.35 7.57 -0.46
N MET A 329 10.75 6.39 -0.94
CA MET A 329 10.13 5.13 -0.51
C MET A 329 10.05 5.03 1.02
N ALA A 330 11.09 5.49 1.72
CA ALA A 330 11.12 5.55 3.18
C ALA A 330 10.02 6.48 3.77
N GLN A 331 9.82 7.67 3.20
CA GLN A 331 8.78 8.59 3.65
C GLN A 331 7.38 8.01 3.42
N ARG A 332 7.14 7.36 2.27
CA ARG A 332 5.86 6.68 2.01
C ARG A 332 5.64 5.57 3.01
N VAL A 333 6.62 4.69 3.23
CA VAL A 333 6.53 3.59 4.20
C VAL A 333 6.19 4.10 5.61
N VAL A 334 6.84 5.18 6.07
CA VAL A 334 6.55 5.80 7.38
C VAL A 334 5.11 6.32 7.46
N GLN A 335 4.60 6.94 6.38
CA GLN A 335 3.19 7.37 6.32
C GLN A 335 2.22 6.18 6.38
N TYR A 336 2.47 5.11 5.61
CA TYR A 336 1.63 3.91 5.65
C TYR A 336 1.67 3.21 7.00
N GLN A 337 2.84 3.11 7.63
CA GLN A 337 2.98 2.56 8.97
C GLN A 337 2.16 3.36 10.00
N ALA A 338 2.14 4.68 9.87
CA ALA A 338 1.33 5.56 10.72
C ALA A 338 -0.17 5.31 10.55
N ILE A 339 -0.64 5.25 9.30
CA ILE A 339 -2.06 4.98 9.02
C ILE A 339 -2.42 3.57 9.50
N MET A 340 -1.51 2.61 9.39
CA MET A 340 -1.73 1.25 9.90
C MET A 340 -1.84 1.21 11.43
N GLN A 341 -1.05 2.01 12.16
CA GLN A 341 -1.21 2.18 13.62
C GLN A 341 -2.55 2.83 13.98
N MET A 342 -2.99 3.83 13.22
CA MET A 342 -4.31 4.44 13.40
C MET A 342 -5.45 3.46 13.09
N ALA A 343 -5.29 2.64 12.05
CA ALA A 343 -6.25 1.60 11.68
C ALA A 343 -6.35 0.49 12.73
N GLN A 344 -5.26 0.15 13.43
CA GLN A 344 -5.29 -0.76 14.57
C GLN A 344 -6.11 -0.20 15.74
N ALA A 345 -6.05 1.12 15.97
CA ALA A 345 -6.79 1.77 17.05
C ALA A 345 -8.29 1.89 16.74
N ALA A 346 -8.66 2.05 15.48
CA ALA A 346 -10.07 2.16 15.05
C ALA A 346 -10.37 1.31 13.80
N PRO A 347 -10.43 -0.03 13.92
CA PRO A 347 -10.64 -0.93 12.77
C PRO A 347 -11.94 -0.67 12.02
N GLN A 348 -12.98 -0.15 12.68
CA GLN A 348 -14.26 0.12 12.04
C GLN A 348 -14.27 1.32 11.07
N ILE A 349 -13.26 2.20 11.11
CA ILE A 349 -13.22 3.40 10.25
C ILE A 349 -12.40 3.12 8.98
N TYR A 350 -11.45 2.18 9.03
CA TYR A 350 -10.46 1.97 7.98
C TYR A 350 -10.66 0.63 7.26
N ASP A 351 -10.53 0.65 5.94
CA ASP A 351 -10.40 -0.57 5.15
C ASP A 351 -8.96 -1.12 5.29
N LEU A 352 -8.80 -2.03 6.25
CA LEU A 352 -7.54 -2.71 6.55
C LEU A 352 -6.99 -3.47 5.32
N PRO A 353 -7.78 -4.30 4.60
CA PRO A 353 -7.33 -4.92 3.36
C PRO A 353 -6.79 -3.92 2.33
N TYR A 354 -7.50 -2.82 2.09
CA TYR A 354 -7.05 -1.81 1.14
C TYR A 354 -5.70 -1.21 1.54
N LEU A 355 -5.57 -0.84 2.81
CA LEU A 355 -4.35 -0.24 3.36
C LEU A 355 -3.15 -1.19 3.27
N HIS A 356 -3.36 -2.47 3.54
CA HIS A 356 -2.31 -3.49 3.40
C HIS A 356 -1.86 -3.68 1.96
N ARG A 357 -2.77 -3.71 0.99
CA ARG A 357 -2.39 -3.81 -0.44
C ARG A 357 -1.59 -2.58 -0.87
N GLN A 358 -2.03 -1.39 -0.50
CA GLN A 358 -1.35 -0.15 -0.84
C GLN A 358 0.07 -0.09 -0.23
N MET A 359 0.24 -0.60 0.99
CA MET A 359 1.56 -0.75 1.60
C MET A 359 2.45 -1.74 0.83
N ILE A 360 1.90 -2.87 0.37
CA ILE A 360 2.62 -3.88 -0.42
C ILE A 360 3.06 -3.31 -1.78
N GLU A 361 2.20 -2.52 -2.43
CA GLU A 361 2.53 -1.79 -3.67
C GLU A 361 3.64 -0.78 -3.45
N VAL A 362 3.57 -0.03 -2.34
CA VAL A 362 4.59 0.95 -1.96
C VAL A 362 5.91 0.28 -1.59
N LEU A 363 5.90 -0.95 -1.08
CA LEU A 363 7.12 -1.74 -0.88
C LEU A 363 7.70 -2.29 -2.20
N GLY A 364 6.99 -2.15 -3.31
CA GLY A 364 7.44 -2.57 -4.64
C GLY A 364 7.23 -4.06 -4.92
N VAL A 365 6.42 -4.75 -4.13
CA VAL A 365 6.09 -6.15 -4.39
C VAL A 365 5.13 -6.22 -5.58
N LYS A 366 5.55 -6.92 -6.64
CA LYS A 366 4.73 -7.10 -7.84
C LYS A 366 3.52 -7.99 -7.53
N ASN A 367 2.37 -7.67 -8.14
CA ASN A 367 1.10 -8.38 -7.97
C ASN A 367 0.49 -8.29 -6.56
N ALA A 368 0.47 -7.09 -5.96
CA ALA A 368 -0.23 -6.87 -4.70
C ALA A 368 -1.69 -7.36 -4.73
N ASP A 369 -2.36 -7.21 -5.88
CA ASP A 369 -3.72 -7.69 -6.18
C ASP A 369 -3.89 -9.20 -5.96
N LYS A 370 -2.85 -9.99 -6.27
CA LYS A 370 -2.89 -11.45 -6.09
C LYS A 370 -2.57 -11.86 -4.66
N ILE A 371 -1.81 -11.04 -3.94
CA ILE A 371 -1.41 -11.29 -2.56
C ILE A 371 -2.58 -11.00 -1.63
N LEU A 372 -3.31 -9.92 -1.91
CA LEU A 372 -4.46 -9.51 -1.11
C LEU A 372 -5.65 -9.18 -2.03
N PRO A 373 -6.46 -10.20 -2.40
CA PRO A 373 -7.62 -10.00 -3.25
C PRO A 373 -8.67 -9.18 -2.50
N MET A 374 -9.21 -8.14 -3.13
CA MET A 374 -10.30 -7.35 -2.57
C MET A 374 -11.67 -7.84 -3.07
N PRO A 375 -12.77 -7.46 -2.39
CA PRO A 375 -14.12 -7.75 -2.88
C PRO A 375 -14.39 -7.18 -4.28
N GLU A 376 -13.74 -6.07 -4.64
CA GLU A 376 -13.89 -5.43 -5.96
C GLU A 376 -13.21 -6.19 -7.10
N ASP A 377 -12.21 -7.02 -6.81
CA ASP A 377 -11.52 -7.83 -7.83
C ASP A 377 -12.27 -9.14 -8.12
N GLN A 378 -13.37 -9.43 -7.41
CA GLN A 378 -14.13 -10.65 -7.65
C GLN A 378 -14.88 -10.57 -8.98
N THR A 379 -14.89 -11.68 -9.68
CA THR A 379 -15.75 -11.89 -10.83
C THR A 379 -17.01 -12.63 -10.39
N PRO A 380 -18.16 -12.43 -11.07
CA PRO A 380 -19.36 -13.22 -10.81
C PRO A 380 -19.08 -14.72 -10.91
N ARG A 381 -19.48 -15.46 -9.88
CA ARG A 381 -19.38 -16.93 -9.80
C ARG A 381 -20.75 -17.52 -9.49
N ASP A 382 -20.86 -18.84 -9.59
CA ASP A 382 -22.06 -19.58 -9.20
C ASP A 382 -22.14 -19.72 -7.66
N PRO A 383 -23.37 -19.87 -7.09
CA PRO A 383 -23.56 -19.92 -5.63
C PRO A 383 -22.79 -21.04 -4.94
N ILE A 384 -22.54 -22.16 -5.63
CA ILE A 384 -21.79 -23.30 -5.09
C ILE A 384 -20.29 -22.97 -5.05
N SER A 385 -19.75 -22.37 -6.12
CA SER A 385 -18.37 -21.85 -6.10
C SER A 385 -18.16 -20.76 -5.06
N GLU A 386 -19.17 -19.94 -4.77
CA GLU A 386 -19.12 -18.95 -3.68
C GLU A 386 -19.08 -19.63 -2.30
N ASN A 387 -19.93 -20.64 -2.07
CA ASN A 387 -19.87 -21.47 -0.85
C ASN A 387 -18.50 -22.11 -0.66
N MET A 388 -17.93 -22.66 -1.74
CA MET A 388 -16.58 -23.21 -1.73
C MET A 388 -15.52 -22.14 -1.46
N ALA A 389 -15.66 -20.94 -2.04
CA ALA A 389 -14.73 -19.83 -1.81
C ALA A 389 -14.74 -19.38 -0.34
N VAL A 390 -15.92 -19.31 0.28
CA VAL A 390 -16.07 -19.02 1.72
C VAL A 390 -15.41 -20.12 2.56
N MET A 391 -15.56 -21.40 2.18
CA MET A 391 -14.93 -22.52 2.88
C MET A 391 -13.39 -22.51 2.81
N ILE A 392 -12.83 -21.89 1.75
CA ILE A 392 -11.39 -21.70 1.56
C ILE A 392 -10.91 -20.34 2.12
N GLY A 393 -11.83 -19.52 2.66
CA GLY A 393 -11.52 -18.21 3.24
C GLY A 393 -11.22 -17.11 2.21
N LYS A 394 -11.70 -17.27 0.96
CA LYS A 394 -11.62 -16.22 -0.08
C LYS A 394 -12.81 -15.28 0.03
N PRO A 395 -12.61 -13.96 -0.23
CA PRO A 395 -13.71 -13.00 -0.26
C PRO A 395 -14.68 -13.29 -1.41
N VAL A 396 -15.96 -13.04 -1.17
CA VAL A 396 -17.08 -13.14 -2.12
C VAL A 396 -17.82 -11.80 -2.17
N LYS A 397 -18.51 -11.50 -3.27
CA LYS A 397 -19.27 -10.25 -3.49
C LYS A 397 -20.48 -10.54 -4.35
N ALA A 398 -21.64 -10.01 -3.98
CA ALA A 398 -22.87 -10.14 -4.75
C ALA A 398 -22.95 -9.09 -5.88
N PHE A 399 -23.53 -9.45 -7.02
CA PHE A 399 -23.71 -8.56 -8.18
C PHE A 399 -25.19 -8.30 -8.46
N ILE A 400 -25.53 -7.04 -8.75
CA ILE A 400 -26.91 -6.53 -8.93
C ILE A 400 -27.73 -7.29 -9.99
N TYR A 401 -27.10 -7.91 -11.00
CA TYR A 401 -27.83 -8.61 -12.06
C TYR A 401 -28.13 -10.09 -11.74
N GLN A 402 -27.54 -10.64 -10.66
CA GLN A 402 -27.74 -12.04 -10.27
C GLN A 402 -29.16 -12.28 -9.76
N ASP A 403 -29.59 -13.54 -9.80
CA ASP A 403 -30.81 -13.95 -9.10
C ASP A 403 -30.52 -14.09 -7.60
N HIS A 404 -30.86 -13.03 -6.85
CA HIS A 404 -30.60 -12.92 -5.42
C HIS A 404 -31.41 -13.91 -4.60
N ASP A 405 -32.67 -14.19 -4.95
CA ASP A 405 -33.53 -15.12 -4.20
C ASP A 405 -33.00 -16.55 -4.35
N ALA A 406 -32.57 -16.92 -5.56
CA ALA A 406 -31.92 -18.20 -5.82
C ALA A 406 -30.58 -18.33 -5.05
N HIS A 407 -29.73 -17.29 -5.05
CA HIS A 407 -28.47 -17.30 -4.29
C HIS A 407 -28.70 -17.40 -2.77
N ILE A 408 -29.64 -16.62 -2.22
CA ILE A 408 -30.00 -16.69 -0.79
C ILE A 408 -30.44 -18.10 -0.43
N SER A 409 -31.31 -18.71 -1.24
CA SER A 409 -31.77 -20.09 -1.00
C SER A 409 -30.62 -21.10 -1.02
N ALA A 410 -29.67 -20.96 -1.94
CA ALA A 410 -28.52 -21.84 -2.04
C ALA A 410 -27.57 -21.71 -0.82
N HIS A 411 -27.29 -20.47 -0.39
CA HIS A 411 -26.45 -20.19 0.78
C HIS A 411 -27.12 -20.65 2.09
N MET A 412 -28.44 -20.45 2.23
CA MET A 412 -29.20 -20.91 3.41
C MET A 412 -29.30 -22.44 3.46
N THR A 413 -29.47 -23.10 2.32
CA THR A 413 -29.49 -24.56 2.24
C THR A 413 -28.12 -25.16 2.55
N PHE A 414 -27.04 -24.51 2.09
CA PHE A 414 -25.67 -24.89 2.43
C PHE A 414 -25.38 -24.81 3.93
N LEU A 415 -25.86 -23.76 4.61
CA LEU A 415 -25.72 -23.60 6.05
C LEU A 415 -26.52 -24.65 6.86
N GLN A 416 -27.69 -25.03 6.35
CA GLN A 416 -28.59 -26.01 7.00
C GLN A 416 -28.20 -27.47 6.70
N ASP A 417 -27.27 -27.71 5.78
CA ASP A 417 -26.83 -29.05 5.44
C ASP A 417 -26.12 -29.70 6.65
N PRO A 418 -26.64 -30.83 7.18
CA PRO A 418 -26.08 -31.49 8.36
C PRO A 418 -24.64 -31.99 8.16
N MET A 419 -24.21 -32.27 6.92
CA MET A 419 -22.84 -32.64 6.59
C MET A 419 -21.89 -31.45 6.73
N ILE A 420 -22.31 -30.28 6.23
CA ILE A 420 -21.55 -29.04 6.35
C ILE A 420 -21.52 -28.58 7.81
N ALA A 421 -22.64 -28.63 8.52
CA ALA A 421 -22.72 -28.28 9.93
C ALA A 421 -21.78 -29.13 10.81
N ALA A 422 -21.68 -30.44 10.53
CA ALA A 422 -20.76 -31.33 11.24
C ALA A 422 -19.28 -31.01 10.97
N THR A 423 -18.96 -30.62 9.74
CA THR A 423 -17.58 -30.30 9.31
C THR A 423 -17.16 -28.91 9.77
N LEU A 424 -18.08 -27.94 9.73
CA LEU A 424 -17.86 -26.58 10.22
C LEU A 424 -17.71 -26.59 11.74
N GLY A 425 -18.51 -27.38 12.48
CA GLY A 425 -18.42 -27.47 13.94
C GLY A 425 -17.06 -27.93 14.49
N GLN A 426 -16.23 -28.60 13.68
CA GLN A 426 -14.87 -29.00 14.04
C GLN A 426 -13.81 -27.97 13.67
N ASN A 427 -14.13 -26.99 12.81
CA ASN A 427 -13.15 -26.06 12.27
C ASN A 427 -13.09 -24.77 13.12
N PRO A 428 -11.92 -24.39 13.68
CA PRO A 428 -11.82 -23.20 14.54
C PRO A 428 -12.15 -21.87 13.83
N MET A 429 -12.13 -21.83 12.48
CA MET A 429 -12.59 -20.67 11.70
C MET A 429 -14.09 -20.68 11.35
N ALA A 430 -14.88 -21.60 11.91
CA ALA A 430 -16.30 -21.74 11.62
C ALA A 430 -17.12 -20.46 11.82
N GLN A 431 -16.89 -19.76 12.94
CA GLN A 431 -17.60 -18.51 13.21
C GLN A 431 -17.29 -17.43 12.17
N GLN A 432 -16.04 -17.35 11.72
CA GLN A 432 -15.63 -16.36 10.72
C GLN A 432 -16.19 -16.70 9.34
N MET A 433 -16.21 -17.97 8.96
CA MET A 433 -16.84 -18.43 7.71
C MET A 433 -18.34 -18.20 7.72
N GLN A 434 -19.02 -18.52 8.83
CA GLN A 434 -20.46 -18.27 8.99
C GLN A 434 -20.77 -16.77 8.92
N ALA A 435 -19.94 -15.92 9.54
CA ALA A 435 -20.09 -14.48 9.47
C ALA A 435 -19.89 -13.96 8.04
N ALA A 436 -18.89 -14.44 7.31
CA ALA A 436 -18.65 -14.06 5.91
C ALA A 436 -19.80 -14.49 4.99
N LEU A 437 -20.33 -15.71 5.17
CA LEU A 437 -21.49 -16.19 4.43
C LEU A 437 -22.74 -15.34 4.73
N MET A 438 -22.98 -15.03 6.01
CA MET A 438 -24.13 -14.20 6.41
C MET A 438 -24.01 -12.76 5.91
N ALA A 439 -22.79 -12.20 5.85
CA ALA A 439 -22.55 -10.90 5.24
C ALA A 439 -22.86 -10.91 3.74
N HIS A 440 -22.44 -11.95 3.02
CA HIS A 440 -22.76 -12.13 1.60
C HIS A 440 -24.26 -12.34 1.35
N VAL A 441 -24.94 -13.11 2.20
CA VAL A 441 -26.41 -13.23 2.18
C VAL A 441 -27.08 -11.88 2.43
N ALA A 442 -26.53 -11.05 3.33
CA ALA A 442 -27.04 -9.70 3.58
C ALA A 442 -26.86 -8.77 2.36
N GLU A 443 -25.77 -8.90 1.60
CA GLU A 443 -25.62 -8.19 0.32
C GLU A 443 -26.71 -8.60 -0.68
N HIS A 444 -26.95 -9.90 -0.85
CA HIS A 444 -28.02 -10.38 -1.72
C HIS A 444 -29.41 -9.91 -1.25
N LEU A 445 -29.65 -9.89 0.06
CA LEU A 445 -30.90 -9.38 0.65
C LEU A 445 -31.09 -7.87 0.40
N GLY A 446 -30.01 -7.09 0.47
CA GLY A 446 -30.05 -5.67 0.11
C GLY A 446 -30.43 -5.45 -1.35
N TYR A 447 -29.85 -6.23 -2.27
CA TYR A 447 -30.19 -6.14 -3.69
C TYR A 447 -31.57 -6.71 -4.02
N SER A 448 -32.03 -7.77 -3.34
CA SER A 448 -33.39 -8.29 -3.53
C SER A 448 -34.43 -7.28 -3.04
N TYR A 449 -34.18 -6.62 -1.91
CA TYR A 449 -35.03 -5.53 -1.41
C TYR A 449 -35.09 -4.37 -2.40
N ARG A 450 -33.94 -3.99 -2.98
CA ARG A 450 -33.89 -2.98 -4.04
C ARG A 450 -34.72 -3.39 -5.28
N LYS A 451 -34.57 -4.62 -5.76
CA LYS A 451 -35.33 -5.14 -6.91
C LYS A 451 -36.84 -5.12 -6.64
N GLN A 452 -37.27 -5.48 -5.43
CA GLN A 452 -38.69 -5.41 -5.04
C GLN A 452 -39.22 -3.97 -5.03
N ILE A 453 -38.40 -3.00 -4.60
CA ILE A 453 -38.76 -1.58 -4.71
C ILE A 453 -38.85 -1.16 -6.19
N GLU A 454 -37.91 -1.57 -7.05
CA GLU A 454 -37.96 -1.31 -8.51
C GLU A 454 -39.25 -1.87 -9.15
N GLU A 455 -39.66 -3.07 -8.74
CA GLU A 455 -40.90 -3.70 -9.20
C GLU A 455 -42.16 -2.93 -8.76
N GLN A 456 -42.19 -2.39 -7.53
CA GLN A 456 -43.30 -1.54 -7.07
C GLN A 456 -43.32 -0.16 -7.75
N LEU A 457 -42.15 0.40 -8.03
CA LEU A 457 -42.00 1.69 -8.71
C LEU A 457 -42.37 1.60 -10.20
N GLY A 458 -42.18 0.44 -10.84
CA GLY A 458 -42.29 0.26 -12.29
C GLY A 458 -41.20 0.97 -13.10
N VAL A 459 -40.17 1.51 -12.45
CA VAL A 459 -39.05 2.25 -13.07
C VAL A 459 -37.74 1.75 -12.46
N PRO A 460 -36.70 1.46 -13.27
CA PRO A 460 -35.41 1.03 -12.76
C PRO A 460 -34.76 2.15 -11.94
N LEU A 461 -34.31 1.84 -10.72
CA LEU A 461 -33.58 2.78 -9.88
C LEU A 461 -32.17 3.01 -10.45
N PRO A 462 -31.57 4.20 -10.28
CA PRO A 462 -30.20 4.47 -10.69
C PRO A 462 -29.19 3.57 -9.95
N PRO A 463 -28.07 3.18 -10.58
CA PRO A 463 -27.05 2.32 -9.95
C PRO A 463 -26.56 2.91 -8.62
N PRO A 464 -26.29 2.08 -7.59
CA PRO A 464 -25.89 2.54 -6.26
C PRO A 464 -24.66 3.45 -6.24
N ASP A 465 -23.69 3.20 -7.12
CA ASP A 465 -22.36 3.82 -7.07
C ASP A 465 -22.24 5.10 -7.94
N LYS A 466 -23.34 5.59 -8.53
CA LYS A 466 -23.30 6.80 -9.37
C LYS A 466 -23.77 8.03 -8.61
N PRO A 467 -23.02 9.15 -8.64
CA PRO A 467 -23.45 10.40 -8.02
C PRO A 467 -24.70 10.93 -8.74
N LEU A 468 -25.73 11.26 -7.96
CA LEU A 468 -27.01 11.79 -8.44
C LEU A 468 -27.06 13.31 -8.18
N PRO A 469 -27.64 14.12 -9.10
CA PRO A 469 -27.91 15.53 -8.83
C PRO A 469 -28.83 15.70 -7.62
N GLU A 470 -28.60 16.71 -6.77
CA GLU A 470 -29.35 16.94 -5.52
C GLU A 470 -30.87 16.99 -5.73
N GLU A 471 -31.35 17.70 -6.77
CA GLU A 471 -32.77 17.79 -7.06
C GLU A 471 -33.40 16.44 -7.44
N PHE A 472 -32.62 15.58 -8.10
CA PHE A 472 -33.06 14.25 -8.51
C PHE A 472 -33.07 13.27 -7.33
N GLU A 473 -32.09 13.36 -6.43
CA GLU A 473 -32.04 12.56 -5.20
C GLU A 473 -33.26 12.83 -4.32
N VAL A 474 -33.62 14.10 -4.08
CA VAL A 474 -34.75 14.45 -3.21
C VAL A 474 -36.08 13.94 -3.76
N GLN A 475 -36.28 14.04 -5.08
CA GLN A 475 -37.49 13.53 -5.73
C GLN A 475 -37.54 12.01 -5.69
N LEU A 476 -36.41 11.34 -5.97
CA LEU A 476 -36.28 9.90 -5.92
C LEU A 476 -36.52 9.37 -4.50
N SER A 477 -35.96 10.01 -3.48
CA SER A 477 -36.11 9.62 -2.07
C SER A 477 -37.55 9.70 -1.58
N ARG A 478 -38.33 10.69 -2.03
CA ARG A 478 -39.78 10.76 -1.74
C ARG A 478 -40.55 9.60 -2.38
N LEU A 479 -40.24 9.30 -3.63
CA LEU A 479 -40.91 8.26 -4.41
C LEU A 479 -40.54 6.85 -3.91
N VAL A 480 -39.27 6.63 -3.56
CA VAL A 480 -38.77 5.42 -2.91
C VAL A 480 -39.43 5.25 -1.54
N ALA A 481 -39.56 6.30 -0.73
CA ALA A 481 -40.21 6.20 0.59
C ALA A 481 -41.67 5.72 0.51
N ASP A 482 -42.42 6.15 -0.50
CA ASP A 482 -43.80 5.70 -0.69
C ASP A 482 -43.88 4.24 -1.18
N ALA A 483 -42.99 3.83 -2.09
CA ALA A 483 -42.87 2.43 -2.49
C ALA A 483 -42.38 1.53 -1.36
N SER A 484 -41.47 2.00 -0.51
CA SER A 484 -41.03 1.28 0.69
C SER A 484 -42.19 1.06 1.67
N LYS A 485 -43.11 2.02 1.85
CA LYS A 485 -44.31 1.81 2.69
C LYS A 485 -45.22 0.71 2.11
N GLN A 486 -45.45 0.71 0.80
CA GLN A 486 -46.23 -0.32 0.13
C GLN A 486 -45.58 -1.69 0.25
N LEU A 487 -44.25 -1.75 0.08
CA LEU A 487 -43.48 -2.98 0.23
C LEU A 487 -43.52 -3.50 1.67
N VAL A 488 -43.38 -2.63 2.67
CA VAL A 488 -43.51 -3.00 4.09
C VAL A 488 -44.91 -3.56 4.38
N GLN A 489 -45.96 -2.95 3.84
CA GLN A 489 -47.33 -3.45 4.00
C GLN A 489 -47.51 -4.82 3.33
N MET A 490 -46.91 -5.02 2.15
CA MET A 490 -46.88 -6.31 1.47
C MET A 490 -46.14 -7.35 2.31
N HIS A 491 -44.93 -7.06 2.79
CA HIS A 491 -44.16 -7.97 3.66
C HIS A 491 -44.88 -8.29 4.96
N GLN A 492 -45.57 -7.32 5.59
CA GLN A 492 -46.41 -7.58 6.76
C GLN A 492 -47.56 -8.53 6.43
N SER A 493 -48.23 -8.33 5.28
CA SER A 493 -49.30 -9.22 4.85
C SER A 493 -48.79 -10.63 4.52
N GLN A 494 -47.62 -10.74 3.90
CA GLN A 494 -46.99 -12.00 3.52
C GLN A 494 -46.45 -12.73 4.76
N ALA A 495 -45.90 -12.00 5.73
CA ALA A 495 -45.49 -12.53 7.02
C ALA A 495 -46.70 -13.01 7.83
N ALA A 496 -47.80 -12.26 7.86
CA ALA A 496 -49.04 -12.70 8.50
C ALA A 496 -49.60 -13.97 7.82
N GLN A 497 -49.50 -14.07 6.50
CA GLN A 497 -49.93 -15.24 5.75
C GLN A 497 -49.02 -16.46 5.97
N GLN A 498 -47.69 -16.27 6.03
CA GLN A 498 -46.74 -17.33 6.37
C GLN A 498 -46.89 -17.78 7.83
N GLN A 499 -47.10 -16.84 8.76
CA GLN A 499 -47.31 -17.13 10.17
C GLN A 499 -48.65 -17.87 10.37
N ALA A 500 -49.68 -17.51 9.61
CA ALA A 500 -50.94 -18.27 9.57
C ALA A 500 -50.77 -19.66 8.94
N GLN A 501 -49.95 -19.82 7.90
CA GLN A 501 -49.62 -21.14 7.32
C GLN A 501 -48.78 -22.00 8.26
N GLN A 502 -47.82 -21.42 8.98
CA GLN A 502 -47.01 -22.11 9.98
C GLN A 502 -47.86 -22.51 11.19
N GLN A 503 -48.77 -21.66 11.64
CA GLN A 503 -49.76 -22.00 12.67
C GLN A 503 -50.77 -23.06 12.19
N ALA A 504 -51.06 -23.12 10.88
CA ALA A 504 -51.91 -24.16 10.30
C ALA A 504 -51.19 -25.50 10.09
N GLN A 505 -49.86 -25.50 9.91
CA GLN A 505 -49.01 -26.68 9.86
C GLN A 505 -48.43 -27.06 11.24
N ASP A 506 -48.75 -26.28 12.27
CA ASP A 506 -48.26 -26.51 13.61
C ASP A 506 -48.78 -27.86 14.12
N PRO A 507 -47.90 -28.84 14.40
CA PRO A 507 -48.28 -30.18 14.85
C PRO A 507 -49.16 -30.13 16.11
N LEU A 508 -49.11 -29.03 16.88
CA LEU A 508 -49.96 -28.80 18.03
C LEU A 508 -51.46 -28.69 17.67
N LEU A 509 -51.81 -28.06 16.55
CA LEU A 509 -53.21 -27.94 16.11
C LEU A 509 -53.75 -29.29 15.62
N GLN A 510 -52.90 -30.09 14.97
CA GLN A 510 -53.23 -31.44 14.53
C GLN A 510 -53.37 -32.42 15.71
N ILE A 511 -52.50 -32.28 16.71
CA ILE A 511 -52.62 -33.00 17.99
C ILE A 511 -53.87 -32.54 18.75
N GLN A 512 -54.19 -31.25 18.76
CA GLN A 512 -55.38 -30.73 19.44
C GLN A 512 -56.69 -31.17 18.75
N GLN A 513 -56.71 -31.28 17.42
CA GLN A 513 -57.82 -31.90 16.70
C GLN A 513 -57.98 -33.38 17.03
N GLN A 514 -56.87 -34.14 17.08
CA GLN A 514 -56.90 -35.53 17.52
C GLN A 514 -57.34 -35.66 18.99
N GLU A 515 -56.91 -34.75 19.88
CA GLU A 515 -57.26 -34.75 21.30
C GLU A 515 -58.74 -34.43 21.53
N LEU A 516 -59.32 -33.49 20.76
CA LEU A 516 -60.76 -33.21 20.78
C LEU A 516 -61.57 -34.40 20.29
N GLN A 517 -61.08 -35.12 19.28
CA GLN A 517 -61.74 -36.31 18.76
C GLN A 517 -61.70 -37.47 19.78
N VAL A 518 -60.57 -37.64 20.48
CA VAL A 518 -60.43 -38.59 21.60
C VAL A 518 -61.33 -38.19 22.78
N LYS A 519 -61.39 -36.90 23.14
CA LYS A 519 -62.31 -36.39 24.18
C LYS A 519 -63.78 -36.61 23.84
N GLN A 520 -64.19 -36.42 22.57
CA GLN A 520 -65.55 -36.75 22.13
C GLN A 520 -65.86 -38.24 22.25
N GLN A 521 -64.92 -39.11 21.84
CA GLN A 521 -65.08 -40.55 22.01
C GLN A 521 -65.12 -40.97 23.48
N ASP A 522 -64.37 -40.29 24.35
CA ASP A 522 -64.40 -40.52 25.81
C ASP A 522 -65.69 -40.04 26.47
N ILE A 523 -66.25 -38.90 26.04
CA ILE A 523 -67.56 -38.44 26.51
C ILE A 523 -68.66 -39.42 26.06
N GLN A 524 -68.61 -39.91 24.83
CA GLN A 524 -69.56 -40.93 24.36
C GLN A 524 -69.40 -42.25 25.11
N ARG A 525 -68.18 -42.71 25.40
CA ARG A 525 -67.94 -43.89 26.23
C ARG A 525 -68.42 -43.71 27.66
N LYS A 526 -68.20 -42.54 28.27
CA LYS A 526 -68.71 -42.22 29.61
C LYS A 526 -70.24 -42.18 29.63
N ALA A 527 -70.89 -41.54 28.66
CA ALA A 527 -72.34 -41.53 28.55
C ALA A 527 -72.93 -42.94 28.34
N GLN A 528 -72.28 -43.80 27.55
CA GLN A 528 -72.68 -45.20 27.40
C GLN A 528 -72.48 -46.01 28.69
N LYS A 529 -71.38 -45.76 29.41
CA LYS A 529 -71.11 -46.40 30.70
C LYS A 529 -72.12 -45.96 31.77
N ASP A 530 -72.40 -44.67 31.87
CA ASP A 530 -73.38 -44.12 32.82
C ASP A 530 -74.80 -44.65 32.52
N ALA A 531 -75.16 -44.81 31.23
CA ALA A 531 -76.42 -45.42 30.82
C ALA A 531 -76.49 -46.93 31.14
N LEU A 532 -75.35 -47.64 31.07
CA LEU A 532 -75.26 -49.05 31.45
C LEU A 532 -75.30 -49.22 32.97
N ASP A 533 -74.63 -48.35 33.73
CA ASP A 533 -74.63 -48.36 35.19
C ASP A 533 -76.03 -48.00 35.74
N ALA A 534 -76.74 -47.04 35.13
CA ALA A 534 -78.13 -46.75 35.45
C ALA A 534 -79.05 -47.97 35.23
N LYS A 535 -78.90 -48.67 34.09
CA LYS A 535 -79.65 -49.91 33.83
C LYS A 535 -79.32 -51.03 34.81
N GLN A 536 -78.07 -51.12 35.28
CA GLN A 536 -77.67 -52.11 36.29
C GLN A 536 -78.25 -51.75 37.67
N ALA A 537 -78.28 -50.47 38.03
CA ALA A 537 -78.91 -49.98 39.26
C ALA A 537 -80.42 -50.27 39.27
N ASP A 538 -81.14 -49.96 38.19
CA ASP A 538 -82.57 -50.27 38.05
C ASP A 538 -82.83 -51.79 38.15
N ARG A 539 -81.96 -52.60 37.55
CA ARG A 539 -82.09 -54.05 37.60
C ARG A 539 -81.82 -54.60 39.00
N ARG A 540 -80.90 -54.00 39.76
CA ARG A 540 -80.69 -54.33 41.18
C ARG A 540 -81.90 -53.97 42.03
N LEU A 541 -82.46 -52.78 41.86
CA LEU A 541 -83.69 -52.35 42.54
C LEU A 541 -84.85 -53.30 42.25
N SER A 542 -85.08 -53.69 41.00
CA SER A 542 -86.14 -54.65 40.64
C SER A 542 -85.94 -56.05 41.25
N LEU A 543 -84.70 -56.51 41.37
CA LEU A 543 -84.37 -57.78 42.03
C LEU A 543 -84.56 -57.70 43.55
N GLU A 544 -84.27 -56.54 44.14
CA GLU A 544 -84.49 -56.27 45.55
C GLU A 544 -85.99 -56.19 45.88
N GLU A 545 -86.80 -55.53 45.05
CA GLU A 545 -88.27 -55.57 45.15
C GLU A 545 -88.82 -56.99 45.02
N GLN A 546 -88.33 -57.79 44.05
CA GLN A 546 -88.74 -59.18 43.92
C GLN A 546 -88.35 -60.04 45.14
N ARG A 547 -87.18 -59.80 45.74
CA ARG A 547 -86.78 -60.45 46.99
C ARG A 547 -87.70 -60.04 48.14
N LEU A 548 -88.04 -58.76 48.24
CA LEU A 548 -88.89 -58.24 49.31
C LEU A 548 -90.33 -58.77 49.19
N LEU A 549 -90.84 -58.91 47.96
CA LEU A 549 -92.13 -59.58 47.69
C LEU A 549 -92.10 -61.08 48.02
N LEU A 550 -91.00 -61.79 47.70
CA LEU A 550 -90.81 -63.20 48.04
C LEU A 550 -90.69 -63.42 49.55
N ASP A 551 -90.00 -62.54 50.26
CA ASP A 551 -89.92 -62.57 51.72
C ASP A 551 -91.29 -62.25 52.34
N ALA A 552 -92.03 -61.26 51.83
CA ALA A 552 -93.40 -61.00 52.26
C ALA A 552 -94.34 -62.20 52.03
N GLN A 553 -94.20 -62.92 50.91
CA GLN A 553 -94.93 -64.18 50.66
C GLN A 553 -94.53 -65.29 51.63
N LYS A 554 -93.24 -65.45 51.95
CA LYS A 554 -92.77 -66.43 52.93
C LYS A 554 -93.26 -66.11 54.34
N SER A 555 -93.23 -64.84 54.73
CA SER A 555 -93.78 -64.38 56.01
C SER A 555 -95.29 -64.61 56.09
N GLY A 556 -96.03 -64.34 55.00
CA GLY A 556 -97.46 -64.63 54.90
C GLY A 556 -97.79 -66.13 54.96
N ALA A 557 -96.98 -66.97 54.31
CA ALA A 557 -97.13 -68.43 54.37
C ALA A 557 -96.78 -69.02 55.74
N GLN A 558 -95.78 -68.45 56.44
CA GLN A 558 -95.47 -68.82 57.83
C GLN A 558 -96.59 -68.46 58.79
N LEU A 559 -97.18 -67.26 58.65
CA LEU A 559 -98.33 -66.84 59.45
C LEU A 559 -99.55 -67.75 59.24
N GLN A 560 -99.86 -68.12 57.99
CA GLN A 560 -100.95 -69.05 57.68
C GLN A 560 -100.69 -70.49 58.20
N ALA A 561 -99.43 -70.94 58.23
CA ALA A 561 -99.07 -72.23 58.82
C ALA A 561 -99.22 -72.21 60.35
N GLN A 562 -98.88 -71.09 61.00
CA GLN A 562 -99.03 -70.90 62.44
C GLN A 562 -100.51 -70.80 62.85
N ASP A 563 -101.34 -70.12 62.05
CA ASP A 563 -102.79 -70.03 62.28
C ASP A 563 -103.50 -71.39 62.11
N LYS A 564 -103.08 -72.21 61.13
CA LYS A 564 -103.57 -73.59 61.00
C LYS A 564 -103.19 -74.45 62.20
N GLN A 565 -101.95 -74.36 62.68
CA GLN A 565 -101.53 -75.11 63.87
C GLN A 565 -102.30 -74.69 65.13
N ASN A 566 -102.59 -73.39 65.30
CA ASN A 566 -103.40 -72.90 66.41
C ASN A 566 -104.87 -73.29 66.29
N ALA A 567 -105.44 -73.27 65.09
CA ALA A 567 -106.81 -73.72 64.83
C ALA A 567 -107.00 -75.22 65.09
N ASP A 568 -106.03 -76.06 64.71
CA ASP A 568 -106.07 -77.50 64.98
C ASP A 568 -105.91 -77.81 66.48
N ARG A 569 -105.12 -77.01 67.20
CA ARG A 569 -105.02 -77.10 68.67
C ARG A 569 -106.35 -76.75 69.35
N LEU A 570 -107.03 -75.70 68.88
CA LEU A 570 -108.33 -75.27 69.41
C LEU A 570 -109.42 -76.33 69.17
N LYS A 571 -109.42 -76.99 68.00
CA LYS A 571 -110.34 -78.10 67.68
C LYS A 571 -110.11 -79.33 68.57
N MET A 572 -108.86 -79.65 68.88
CA MET A 572 -108.53 -80.76 69.78
C MET A 572 -108.94 -80.51 71.23
N ASP A 573 -108.86 -79.27 71.72
CA ASP A 573 -109.34 -78.91 73.06
C ASP A 573 -110.87 -78.89 73.17
N LEU A 574 -111.58 -78.50 72.10
CA LEU A 574 -113.04 -78.57 72.03
C LEU A 574 -113.56 -80.01 72.04
N MET A 575 -112.83 -80.94 71.40
CA MET A 575 -113.21 -82.34 71.32
C MET A 575 -112.99 -83.09 72.65
N LYS A 576 -112.05 -82.64 73.48
CA LYS A 576 -111.86 -83.17 74.85
C LYS A 576 -112.94 -82.73 75.83
N THR A 577 -113.53 -81.54 75.64
CA THR A 577 -114.57 -81.01 76.54
C THR A 577 -115.96 -81.62 76.28
N VAL A 578 -116.23 -82.14 75.08
CA VAL A 578 -117.52 -82.79 74.75
C VAL A 578 -117.60 -84.25 75.19
N VAL A 579 -116.47 -84.95 75.36
CA VAL A 579 -116.46 -86.38 75.74
C VAL A 579 -116.64 -86.61 77.25
N GLN A 580 -116.50 -85.57 78.09
CA GLN A 580 -116.47 -85.73 79.56
C GLN A 580 -117.81 -85.50 80.28
N GLN A 581 -118.94 -85.30 79.58
CA GLN A 581 -120.21 -84.90 80.22
C GLN A 581 -121.45 -85.75 79.96
N GLN A 582 -121.37 -86.93 79.34
CA GLN A 582 -122.55 -87.81 79.23
C GLN A 582 -122.24 -89.30 79.42
N ARG A 583 -122.25 -89.72 80.68
CA ARG A 583 -122.63 -91.05 81.25
C ARG A 583 -122.19 -91.03 82.72
N LYS A 584 -123.01 -91.11 83.77
CA LYS A 584 -124.41 -91.47 84.13
C LYS A 584 -124.57 -91.10 85.65
N PRO A 585 -125.64 -91.37 86.45
CA PRO A 585 -127.01 -91.90 86.22
C PRO A 585 -128.15 -91.11 86.97
N LYS A 586 -129.43 -91.53 86.83
CA LYS A 586 -130.33 -91.97 87.95
C LYS A 586 -131.79 -92.18 87.49
N GLU A 587 -132.47 -93.18 88.07
CA GLU A 587 -133.89 -93.53 87.87
C GLU A 587 -134.84 -92.65 88.71
N LYS A 588 -135.86 -92.09 88.06
CA LYS A 588 -137.31 -92.25 88.32
C LYS A 588 -138.11 -91.44 87.30
#